data_AF-A0A2V8TUU8-F1
#
_entry.id   AF-A0A2V8TUU8-F1
#
_cell.length_a   1.000
_cell.length_b   1.000
_cell.length_c   1.000
_cell.angle_alpha   90.00
_cell.angle_beta   90.00
_cell.angle_gamma   90.00
#
_symmetry.space_group_name_H-M   'P 1'
#
loop_
_entity.id
_entity.type
_entity.pdbx_description
1 polymer ?
#
loop_
_entity_poly.entity_id
_entity_poly.type
_entity_poly.pdbx_seq_one_letter_code
_entity_poly.pdbx_strand_id
1 'polypeptide(L)'
;MRMLARGLLPFGAMQRDDYAQAFQSGYCATQRFLLARGAPMEEAEEIAQAAWARGWEYRDQLRDPGLIGFWVNSIARNLFRSRFRSPLAVSLDGVSASYTIDLDAIELRRLLERCPRRDRMLLEQTLKGYTAEEIARVEGITATGIRVRLLRIREVLRERLAVAA
;
A
#
# COMPACT_ATOMS: atom_id res chain seq x y z
N MET A 1 -7.43 42.81 -25.91
CA MET A 1 -7.53 42.95 -24.44
C MET A 1 -8.41 41.82 -23.92
N ARG A 2 -7.90 41.06 -22.96
CA ARG A 2 -8.43 39.79 -22.42
C ARG A 2 -9.83 39.93 -21.81
N MET A 3 -10.68 38.93 -22.03
CA MET A 3 -11.37 38.14 -20.99
C MET A 3 -12.31 37.15 -21.68
N LEU A 4 -11.80 35.97 -22.02
CA LEU A 4 -12.66 34.80 -22.12
C LEU A 4 -12.78 34.24 -20.70
N ALA A 5 -13.98 34.38 -20.15
CA ALA A 5 -14.39 33.72 -18.93
C ALA A 5 -14.07 32.23 -19.08
N ARG A 6 -13.11 31.76 -18.29
CA ARG A 6 -12.88 30.34 -18.02
C ARG A 6 -14.20 29.81 -17.48
N GLY A 7 -14.93 29.12 -18.34
CA GLY A 7 -16.19 28.48 -17.99
C GLY A 7 -15.99 27.64 -16.74
N LEU A 8 -16.99 27.69 -15.85
CA LEU A 8 -17.17 26.67 -14.83
C LEU A 8 -17.09 25.32 -15.52
N LEU A 9 -15.99 24.59 -15.32
CA LEU A 9 -15.90 23.21 -15.77
C LEU A 9 -16.95 22.41 -14.98
N PRO A 10 -17.74 21.56 -15.64
CA PRO A 10 -18.56 20.59 -14.94
C PRO A 10 -17.62 19.73 -14.09
N PHE A 11 -18.09 19.19 -12.96
CA PHE A 11 -17.40 18.13 -12.23
C PHE A 11 -17.10 17.00 -13.25
N GLY A 12 -15.89 17.02 -13.80
CA GLY A 12 -15.64 16.52 -15.14
C GLY A 12 -14.72 15.32 -15.06
N ALA A 13 -15.18 14.21 -15.61
CA ALA A 13 -14.39 13.00 -15.79
C ALA A 13 -12.97 13.35 -16.31
N MET A 14 -11.98 12.66 -15.76
CA MET A 14 -10.58 12.92 -16.05
C MET A 14 -10.29 12.80 -17.56
N GLN A 15 -9.85 13.91 -18.15
CA GLN A 15 -9.49 13.94 -19.57
C GLN A 15 -8.16 13.23 -19.82
N ARG A 16 -7.95 12.82 -21.07
CA ARG A 16 -6.75 12.09 -21.48
C ARG A 16 -5.47 12.89 -21.23
N ASP A 17 -5.48 14.18 -21.60
CA ASP A 17 -4.31 15.05 -21.48
C ASP A 17 -3.98 15.35 -20.01
N ASP A 18 -5.01 15.57 -19.18
CA ASP A 18 -4.85 15.76 -17.72
C ASP A 18 -4.22 14.53 -17.06
N TYR A 19 -4.64 13.34 -17.47
CA TYR A 19 -4.06 12.09 -16.98
C TYR A 19 -2.59 11.94 -17.41
N ALA A 20 -2.28 12.24 -18.67
CA ALA A 20 -0.91 12.15 -19.19
C ALA A 20 0.04 13.08 -18.42
N GLN A 21 -0.40 14.30 -18.11
CA GLN A 21 0.35 15.24 -17.28
C GLN A 21 0.52 14.73 -15.84
N ALA A 22 -0.54 14.18 -15.24
CA ALA A 22 -0.48 13.58 -13.92
C ALA A 22 0.49 12.39 -13.88
N PHE A 23 0.51 11.56 -14.93
CA PHE A 23 1.44 10.44 -15.06
C PHE A 23 2.90 10.92 -15.06
N GLN A 24 3.24 11.87 -15.94
CA GLN A 24 4.61 12.39 -16.06
C GLN A 24 5.15 12.96 -14.74
N SER A 25 4.29 13.63 -13.96
CA SER A 25 4.69 14.23 -12.67
C SER A 25 4.60 13.26 -11.49
N GLY A 26 3.65 12.33 -11.50
CA GLY A 26 3.31 11.47 -10.36
C GLY A 26 3.96 10.09 -10.37
N TYR A 27 4.48 9.62 -11.50
CA TYR A 27 5.05 8.28 -11.63
C TYR A 27 6.26 8.05 -10.70
N CYS A 28 7.26 8.93 -10.75
CA CYS A 28 8.43 8.84 -9.83
C CYS A 28 8.03 8.95 -8.35
N ALA A 29 6.99 9.73 -8.02
CA ALA A 29 6.48 9.79 -6.66
C ALA A 29 5.85 8.47 -6.21
N THR A 30 5.19 7.76 -7.12
CA THR A 30 4.60 6.43 -6.89
C THR A 30 5.69 5.37 -6.67
N GLN A 31 6.75 5.38 -7.48
CA GLN A 31 7.91 4.49 -7.28
C GLN A 31 8.56 4.73 -5.91
N ARG A 32 8.85 5.99 -5.56
CA ARG A 32 9.40 6.33 -4.23
C ARG A 32 8.48 5.92 -3.09
N PHE A 33 7.17 6.05 -3.26
CA PHE A 33 6.17 5.60 -2.28
C PHE A 33 6.23 4.09 -2.03
N LEU A 34 6.51 3.29 -3.06
CA LEU A 34 6.66 1.83 -2.97
C LEU A 34 8.03 1.43 -2.37
N LEU A 35 9.11 2.08 -2.79
CA LEU A 35 10.45 1.88 -2.23
C LEU A 35 10.47 2.15 -0.71
N ALA A 36 9.86 3.26 -0.28
CA ALA A 36 9.71 3.60 1.13
C ALA A 36 8.88 2.58 1.94
N ARG A 37 8.20 1.63 1.26
CA ARG A 37 7.44 0.53 1.86
C ARG A 37 8.14 -0.82 1.76
N GLY A 38 9.39 -0.84 1.30
CA GLY A 38 10.21 -2.06 1.19
C GLY A 38 9.93 -2.88 -0.07
N ALA A 39 9.43 -2.26 -1.14
CA ALA A 39 9.46 -2.88 -2.46
C ALA A 39 10.91 -2.85 -3.00
N PRO A 40 11.45 -3.95 -3.57
CA PRO A 40 12.64 -3.90 -4.40
C PRO A 40 12.49 -2.92 -5.56
N MET A 41 13.60 -2.42 -6.09
CA MET A 41 13.58 -1.40 -7.14
C MET A 41 12.80 -1.85 -8.39
N GLU A 42 13.08 -3.05 -8.88
CA GLU A 42 12.43 -3.62 -10.07
C GLU A 42 10.93 -3.82 -9.84
N GLU A 43 10.54 -4.38 -8.69
CA GLU A 43 9.12 -4.52 -8.32
C GLU A 43 8.42 -3.17 -8.17
N ALA A 44 9.09 -2.17 -7.59
CA ALA A 44 8.51 -0.83 -7.41
C ALA A 44 8.20 -0.18 -8.76
N GLU A 45 9.06 -0.39 -9.76
CA GLU A 45 8.82 0.04 -11.13
C GLU A 45 7.62 -0.69 -11.74
N GLU A 46 7.61 -2.02 -11.74
CA GLU A 46 6.54 -2.82 -12.32
C GLU A 46 5.16 -2.49 -11.71
N ILE A 47 5.10 -2.39 -10.38
CA ILE A 47 3.86 -2.05 -9.66
C ILE A 47 3.42 -0.62 -9.98
N ALA A 48 4.34 0.33 -10.08
CA ALA A 48 3.99 1.70 -10.45
C ALA A 48 3.39 1.74 -11.86
N GLN A 49 4.01 1.06 -12.84
CA GLN A 49 3.47 0.97 -14.21
C GLN A 49 2.07 0.36 -14.20
N ALA A 50 1.89 -0.78 -13.53
CA ALA A 50 0.60 -1.46 -13.45
C ALA A 50 -0.47 -0.61 -12.75
N ALA A 51 -0.09 0.19 -11.74
CA ALA A 51 -1.01 1.08 -11.05
C ALA A 51 -1.46 2.24 -11.93
N TRP A 52 -0.54 2.87 -12.67
CA TRP A 52 -0.86 3.94 -13.62
C TRP A 52 -1.59 3.42 -14.87
N ALA A 53 -1.34 2.20 -15.33
CA ALA A 53 -2.12 1.58 -16.40
C ALA A 53 -3.57 1.34 -15.96
N ARG A 54 -3.79 0.74 -14.78
CA ARG A 54 -5.14 0.58 -14.21
C ARG A 54 -5.83 1.92 -13.94
N GLY A 55 -5.09 2.91 -13.44
CA GLY A 55 -5.63 4.25 -13.24
C GLY A 55 -6.18 4.85 -14.53
N TRP A 56 -5.54 4.59 -15.68
CA TRP A 56 -6.00 5.06 -16.99
C TRP A 56 -7.28 4.35 -17.44
N GLU A 57 -7.33 3.03 -17.27
CA GLU A 57 -8.50 2.20 -17.60
C GLU A 57 -9.75 2.66 -16.85
N TYR A 58 -9.59 2.99 -15.57
CA TYR A 58 -10.70 3.37 -14.68
C TYR A 58 -10.79 4.88 -14.42
N ARG A 59 -10.10 5.73 -15.18
CA ARG A 59 -9.99 7.19 -14.93
C ARG A 59 -11.35 7.89 -14.83
N ASP A 60 -12.37 7.34 -15.50
CA ASP A 60 -13.73 7.88 -15.50
C ASP A 60 -14.43 7.71 -14.14
N GLN A 61 -13.91 6.84 -13.25
CA GLN A 61 -14.39 6.70 -11.87
C GLN A 61 -13.86 7.80 -10.94
N LEU A 62 -12.80 8.51 -11.34
CA LEU A 62 -12.21 9.56 -10.54
C LEU A 62 -13.06 10.84 -10.68
N ARG A 63 -13.77 11.18 -9.60
CA ARG A 63 -14.65 12.36 -9.55
C ARG A 63 -13.88 13.69 -9.46
N ASP A 64 -12.70 13.66 -8.85
CA ASP A 64 -11.82 14.81 -8.68
C ASP A 64 -10.45 14.52 -9.29
N PRO A 65 -10.14 15.08 -10.47
CA PRO A 65 -8.85 14.94 -11.13
C PRO A 65 -7.65 15.32 -10.25
N GLY A 66 -7.82 16.24 -9.28
CA GLY A 66 -6.76 16.66 -8.36
C GLY A 66 -6.30 15.56 -7.41
N LEU A 67 -7.09 14.49 -7.23
CA LEU A 67 -6.78 13.38 -6.33
C LEU A 67 -6.12 12.18 -7.03
N ILE A 68 -5.81 12.29 -8.33
CA ILE A 68 -5.24 11.20 -9.12
C ILE A 68 -4.03 10.52 -8.47
N GLY A 69 -3.09 11.30 -7.93
CA GLY A 69 -1.90 10.74 -7.27
C GLY A 69 -2.25 9.90 -6.03
N PHE A 70 -3.21 10.36 -5.21
CA PHE A 70 -3.68 9.58 -4.05
C PHE A 70 -4.42 8.31 -4.49
N TRP A 71 -5.23 8.42 -5.53
CA TRP A 71 -6.00 7.30 -6.06
C TRP A 71 -5.08 6.23 -6.68
N VAL A 72 -4.13 6.60 -7.54
CA VAL A 72 -3.14 5.67 -8.09
C VAL A 72 -2.27 5.04 -7.00
N ASN A 73 -1.83 5.80 -5.99
CA ASN A 73 -1.09 5.24 -4.85
C ASN A 73 -1.93 4.24 -4.05
N SER A 74 -3.25 4.39 -4.00
CA SER A 74 -4.14 3.39 -3.40
C SER A 74 -4.17 2.09 -4.20
N ILE A 75 -4.17 2.18 -5.53
CA ILE A 75 -4.07 1.03 -6.44
C ILE A 75 -2.70 0.35 -6.27
N ALA A 76 -1.61 1.12 -6.35
CA ALA A 76 -0.24 0.64 -6.17
C ALA A 76 -0.07 -0.08 -4.83
N ARG A 77 -0.62 0.49 -3.75
CA ARG A 77 -0.62 -0.15 -2.42
C ARG A 77 -1.33 -1.49 -2.42
N ASN A 78 -2.48 -1.60 -3.10
CA ASN A 78 -3.23 -2.85 -3.15
C ASN A 78 -2.50 -3.92 -3.97
N LEU A 79 -1.86 -3.53 -5.08
CA LEU A 79 -1.02 -4.41 -5.88
C LEU A 79 0.18 -4.91 -5.09
N PHE A 80 0.91 -4.00 -4.45
CA PHE A 80 2.01 -4.35 -3.56
C PHE A 80 1.57 -5.29 -2.45
N ARG A 81 0.39 -5.09 -1.86
CA ARG A 81 -0.15 -5.99 -0.83
C ARG A 81 -0.49 -7.37 -1.36
N SER A 82 -0.96 -7.47 -2.60
CA SER A 82 -1.31 -8.76 -3.19
C SER A 82 -0.12 -9.71 -3.33
N ARG A 83 1.10 -9.18 -3.44
CA ARG A 83 2.33 -10.01 -3.51
C ARG A 83 2.51 -10.89 -2.27
N PHE A 84 2.14 -10.42 -1.09
CA PHE A 84 2.28 -11.17 0.16
C PHE A 84 1.29 -12.33 0.27
N ARG A 85 0.32 -12.42 -0.65
CA ARG A 85 -0.63 -13.53 -0.72
C ARG A 85 -0.14 -14.69 -1.59
N SER A 86 0.82 -14.44 -2.47
CA SER A 86 1.38 -15.46 -3.36
C SER A 86 2.81 -15.82 -2.90
N PRO A 87 3.17 -17.11 -2.83
CA PRO A 87 4.57 -17.48 -2.63
C PRO A 87 5.40 -16.91 -3.79
N LEU A 88 6.39 -16.08 -3.49
CA LEU A 88 7.37 -15.66 -4.49
C LEU A 88 8.21 -16.90 -4.84
N ALA A 89 8.16 -17.31 -6.11
CA ALA A 89 9.11 -18.29 -6.62
C ALA A 89 10.48 -17.60 -6.74
N VAL A 90 11.34 -17.81 -5.76
CA VAL A 90 12.71 -17.30 -5.79
C VAL A 90 13.55 -18.29 -6.60
N SER A 91 14.12 -17.84 -7.72
CA SER A 91 15.17 -18.60 -8.38
C SER A 91 16.40 -18.66 -7.47
N LEU A 92 16.95 -19.85 -7.27
CA LEU A 92 18.13 -20.07 -6.43
C LEU A 92 19.46 -19.88 -7.21
N ASP A 93 19.38 -19.59 -8.50
CA ASP A 93 20.57 -19.45 -9.34
C ASP A 93 21.43 -18.25 -8.90
N GLY A 94 22.70 -18.52 -8.58
CA GLY A 94 23.66 -17.50 -8.17
C GLY A 94 23.51 -16.99 -6.74
N VAL A 95 22.59 -17.54 -5.94
CA VAL A 95 22.42 -17.16 -4.53
C VAL A 95 23.55 -17.79 -3.70
N SER A 96 24.63 -17.03 -3.48
CA SER A 96 25.52 -17.30 -2.34
C SER A 96 24.74 -16.95 -1.08
N ALA A 97 24.28 -17.95 -0.34
CA ALA A 97 23.55 -17.75 0.92
C ALA A 97 24.48 -17.12 1.96
N SER A 98 24.57 -15.80 1.94
CA SER A 98 25.17 -15.04 3.03
C SER A 98 24.21 -15.13 4.22
N TYR A 99 24.61 -15.86 5.26
CA TYR A 99 23.86 -15.91 6.50
C TYR A 99 24.00 -14.57 7.22
N THR A 100 23.01 -13.71 7.02
CA THR A 100 22.85 -12.48 7.81
C THR A 100 21.76 -12.72 8.83
N ILE A 101 22.06 -12.46 10.09
CA ILE A 101 21.05 -12.52 11.16
C ILE A 101 20.17 -11.28 11.00
N ASP A 102 18.94 -11.49 10.55
CA ASP A 102 17.90 -10.45 10.54
C ASP A 102 17.36 -10.28 11.96
N LEU A 103 18.02 -9.40 12.73
CA LEU A 103 17.64 -9.08 14.10
C LEU A 103 16.23 -8.50 14.19
N ASP A 104 15.82 -7.70 13.20
CA ASP A 104 14.50 -7.07 13.14
C ASP A 104 13.40 -8.14 13.01
N ALA A 105 13.60 -9.15 12.16
CA ALA A 105 12.67 -10.26 12.02
C ALA A 105 12.56 -11.10 13.30
N ILE A 106 13.67 -11.29 14.03
CA ILE A 106 13.68 -12.01 15.32
C ILE A 106 12.92 -11.21 16.37
N GLU A 107 13.16 -9.91 16.46
CA GLU A 107 12.48 -9.04 17.42
C GLU A 107 10.98 -8.94 17.14
N LEU A 108 10.60 -8.76 15.88
CA LEU A 108 9.20 -8.76 15.45
C LEU A 108 8.49 -10.06 15.85
N ARG A 109 9.15 -11.22 15.68
CA ARG A 109 8.59 -12.52 16.09
C ARG A 109 8.34 -12.56 17.60
N ARG A 110 9.31 -12.14 18.41
CA ARG A 110 9.17 -12.09 19.88
C ARG A 110 8.04 -11.16 20.32
N LEU A 111 7.88 -10.02 19.64
CA LEU A 111 6.77 -9.09 19.90
C LEU A 111 5.42 -9.70 19.59
N LEU A 112 5.28 -10.36 18.42
CA LEU A 112 4.05 -11.04 18.03
C LEU A 112 3.68 -12.17 18.99
N GLU A 113 4.65 -12.91 19.52
CA GLU A 113 4.43 -13.98 20.52
C GLU A 113 3.88 -13.45 21.86
N ARG A 114 4.19 -12.20 22.21
CA ARG A 114 3.71 -11.53 23.43
C ARG A 114 2.35 -10.84 23.25
N CYS A 115 1.76 -10.88 22.06
CA CYS A 115 0.44 -10.36 21.79
C CYS A 115 -0.65 -11.38 22.16
N PRO A 116 -1.83 -10.92 22.63
CA PRO A 116 -3.00 -11.78 22.74
C PRO A 116 -3.30 -12.46 21.41
N ARG A 117 -3.72 -13.74 21.44
CA ARG A 117 -3.90 -14.57 20.22
C ARG A 117 -4.74 -13.89 19.14
N ARG A 118 -5.83 -13.21 19.52
CA ARG A 118 -6.70 -12.50 18.58
C ARG A 118 -6.01 -11.31 17.90
N ASP A 119 -5.18 -10.58 18.63
CA ASP A 119 -4.46 -9.41 18.10
C ASP A 119 -3.31 -9.85 17.21
N ARG A 120 -2.60 -10.93 17.60
CA ARG A 120 -1.59 -11.59 16.77
C ARG A 120 -2.18 -12.05 15.43
N MET A 121 -3.30 -12.77 15.44
CA MET A 121 -3.96 -13.22 14.21
C MET A 121 -4.27 -12.06 13.27
N LEU A 122 -4.75 -10.94 13.82
CA LEU A 122 -5.09 -9.76 13.05
C LEU A 122 -3.87 -9.10 12.38
N LEU A 123 -2.76 -9.03 13.12
CA LEU A 123 -1.48 -8.56 12.60
C LEU A 123 -0.94 -9.50 11.51
N GLU A 124 -0.95 -10.82 11.76
CA GLU A 124 -0.49 -11.83 10.80
C GLU A 124 -1.29 -11.78 9.49
N GLN A 125 -2.62 -11.63 9.54
CA GLN A 125 -3.43 -11.44 8.33
C GLN A 125 -3.05 -10.14 7.59
N THR A 126 -2.80 -9.06 8.33
CA THR A 126 -2.35 -7.81 7.72
C THR A 126 -1.00 -7.95 7.02
N LEU A 127 -0.06 -8.70 7.62
CA LEU A 127 1.26 -9.01 7.07
C LEU A 127 1.16 -9.91 5.82
N LYS A 128 0.20 -10.82 5.79
CA LYS A 128 -0.15 -11.64 4.60
C LYS A 128 -0.85 -10.82 3.49
N GLY A 129 -1.05 -9.52 3.67
CA GLY A 129 -1.64 -8.65 2.65
C GLY A 129 -3.16 -8.52 2.68
N TYR A 130 -3.88 -9.15 3.62
CA TYR A 130 -5.35 -9.04 3.73
C TYR A 130 -5.80 -7.66 4.20
N THR A 131 -6.71 -7.05 3.44
CA THR A 131 -7.29 -5.72 3.72
C THR A 131 -8.24 -5.76 4.92
N ALA A 132 -8.52 -4.59 5.51
CA ALA A 132 -9.46 -4.51 6.63
C ALA A 132 -10.86 -4.99 6.23
N GLU A 133 -11.27 -4.77 4.98
CA GLU A 133 -12.52 -5.24 4.38
C GLU A 133 -12.58 -6.76 4.28
N GLU A 134 -11.50 -7.39 3.81
CA GLU A 134 -11.43 -8.85 3.68
C GLU A 134 -11.43 -9.52 5.06
N ILE A 135 -10.67 -8.97 6.01
CA ILE A 135 -10.62 -9.45 7.39
C ILE A 135 -12.00 -9.31 8.05
N ALA A 136 -12.64 -8.14 7.91
CA ALA A 136 -13.98 -7.86 8.43
C ALA A 136 -15.00 -8.91 7.97
N ARG A 137 -14.95 -9.30 6.70
CA ARG A 137 -15.85 -10.31 6.12
C ARG A 137 -15.69 -11.68 6.77
N VAL A 138 -14.47 -12.05 7.16
CA VAL A 138 -14.17 -13.34 7.80
C VAL A 138 -14.49 -13.31 9.31
N GLU A 139 -14.16 -12.21 9.99
CA GLU A 139 -14.30 -12.06 11.44
C GLU A 139 -15.71 -11.65 11.90
N GLY A 140 -16.59 -11.20 10.99
CA GLY A 140 -17.94 -10.75 11.32
C GLY A 140 -18.00 -9.39 12.03
N ILE A 141 -16.97 -8.55 11.85
CA ILE A 141 -16.85 -7.22 12.45
C ILE A 141 -16.78 -6.17 11.34
N THR A 142 -17.11 -4.90 11.60
CA THR A 142 -16.98 -3.83 10.61
C THR A 142 -15.52 -3.55 10.24
N ALA A 143 -15.26 -3.15 8.99
CA ALA A 143 -13.92 -2.76 8.54
C ALA A 143 -13.34 -1.57 9.34
N THR A 144 -14.19 -0.65 9.79
CA THR A 144 -13.81 0.44 10.71
C THR A 144 -13.35 -0.11 12.07
N GLY A 145 -14.09 -1.09 12.62
CA GLY A 145 -13.70 -1.76 13.86
C GLY A 145 -12.34 -2.46 13.75
N ILE A 146 -12.08 -3.15 12.63
CA ILE A 146 -10.77 -3.75 12.34
C ILE A 146 -9.66 -2.70 12.32
N ARG A 147 -9.86 -1.55 11.64
CA ARG A 147 -8.88 -0.45 11.59
C ARG A 147 -8.57 0.13 12.96
N VAL A 148 -9.59 0.41 13.77
CA VAL A 148 -9.43 0.94 15.13
C VAL A 148 -8.69 -0.06 16.01
N ARG A 149 -9.01 -1.35 15.89
CA ARG A 149 -8.32 -2.40 16.64
C ARG A 149 -6.84 -2.50 16.24
N LEU A 150 -6.54 -2.51 14.94
CA LEU A 150 -5.17 -2.51 14.44
C LEU A 150 -4.37 -1.29 14.90
N LEU A 151 -4.99 -0.11 14.97
CA LEU A 151 -4.37 1.10 15.50
C LEU A 151 -3.93 0.89 16.95
N ARG A 152 -4.87 0.48 17.82
CA ARG A 152 -4.60 0.23 19.24
C ARG A 152 -3.52 -0.82 19.47
N ILE A 153 -3.56 -1.91 18.71
CA ILE A 153 -2.53 -2.95 18.80
C ILE A 153 -1.13 -2.38 18.47
N ARG A 154 -1.03 -1.55 17.42
CA ARG A 154 0.24 -0.92 17.03
C ARG A 154 0.74 0.10 18.06
N GLU A 155 -0.15 0.82 18.72
CA GLU A 155 0.20 1.74 19.82
C GLU A 155 0.82 0.96 20.98
N VAL A 156 0.16 -0.11 21.44
CA VAL A 156 0.69 -0.99 22.50
C VAL A 156 2.04 -1.60 22.12
N LEU A 157 2.21 -2.03 20.86
CA LEU A 157 3.48 -2.57 20.38
C LEU A 157 4.59 -1.51 20.35
N ARG A 158 4.28 -0.27 19.95
CA ARG A 158 5.25 0.84 19.95
C ARG A 158 5.69 1.21 21.35
N GLU A 159 4.75 1.27 22.30
CA GLU A 159 5.09 1.54 23.71
C GLU A 159 6.03 0.45 24.26
N ARG A 160 5.76 -0.82 23.96
CA ARG A 160 6.62 -1.94 24.38
C ARG A 160 8.02 -1.89 23.75
N LEU A 161 8.11 -1.46 22.49
CA LEU A 161 9.39 -1.25 21.80
C LEU A 161 10.17 -0.07 22.39
N ALA A 162 9.51 1.05 22.69
CA ALA A 162 10.14 2.23 23.28
C ALA A 162 10.67 1.99 24.70
N VAL A 163 10.12 1.02 25.43
CA VAL A 163 10.58 0.62 26.77
C VAL A 163 11.71 -0.42 26.70
N ALA A 164 11.87 -1.13 25.57
CA ALA A 164 12.91 -2.14 25.36
C ALA A 164 14.20 -1.59 24.74
N ALA A 165 14.15 -0.36 24.19
CA ALA A 165 15.28 0.39 23.64
C ALA A 165 15.94 1.28 24.70
#